data_AF-A0A1C6FS12-F1
#
_entry.id   AF-A0A1C6FS12-F1
#
_cell.length_a   1.000
_cell.length_b   1.000
_cell.length_c   1.000
_cell.angle_alpha   90.00
_cell.angle_beta   90.00
_cell.angle_gamma   90.00
#
_symmetry.space_group_name_H-M   'P 1'
#
loop_
_entity.id
_entity.type
_entity.pdbx_description
1 polymer ?
#
loop_
_entity_poly.entity_id
_entity_poly.type
_entity_poly.pdbx_seq_one_letter_code
_entity_poly.pdbx_strand_id
1 'polypeptide(L)'
;MSYERRIYQHIIQELGQIHLDKLTTADIQEFYVSLKKGGRLIRTELYGEGLLDQTVRGIHTILHAALDKAVEEKLIFRNLSDGCKLPSAKPR
;
A
#
# COMPACT_ATOMS: atom_id res chain seq x y z
N MET A 1 -15.67 -4.55 -8.10
CA MET A 1 -15.00 -3.31 -8.57
C MET A 1 -14.26 -2.68 -7.39
N SER A 2 -12.99 -3.03 -7.15
CA SER A 2 -12.27 -2.65 -5.91
C SER A 2 -10.83 -2.15 -6.10
N TYR A 3 -10.36 -2.03 -7.34
CA TYR A 3 -8.98 -1.63 -7.67
C TYR A 3 -8.79 -0.11 -7.61
N GLU A 4 -9.52 0.66 -8.43
CA GLU A 4 -9.44 2.14 -8.45
C GLU A 4 -9.68 2.76 -7.08
N ARG A 5 -10.70 2.27 -6.36
CA ARG A 5 -11.04 2.79 -5.05
C ARG A 5 -9.88 2.67 -4.07
N ARG A 6 -9.12 1.57 -4.11
CA ARG A 6 -7.93 1.38 -3.26
C ARG A 6 -6.80 2.33 -3.66
N ILE A 7 -6.65 2.63 -4.94
CA ILE A 7 -5.66 3.59 -5.42
C ILE A 7 -5.99 5.00 -4.91
N TYR A 8 -7.19 5.49 -5.20
CA TYR A 8 -7.57 6.86 -4.86
C TYR A 8 -7.71 7.09 -3.34
N GLN A 9 -8.29 6.13 -2.61
CA GLN A 9 -8.58 6.32 -1.19
C GLN A 9 -7.40 6.00 -0.25
N HIS A 10 -6.40 5.26 -0.73
CA HIS A 10 -5.29 4.84 0.13
C HIS A 10 -3.94 5.23 -0.47
N ILE A 11 -3.63 4.76 -1.67
CA ILE A 11 -2.30 4.97 -2.27
C ILE A 11 -2.05 6.46 -2.54
N ILE A 12 -2.97 7.15 -3.22
CA ILE A 12 -2.79 8.57 -3.57
C ILE A 12 -2.83 9.45 -2.32
N GLN A 13 -3.71 9.15 -1.36
CA GLN A 13 -3.87 9.97 -0.17
C GLN A 13 -2.60 9.98 0.72
N GLU A 14 -1.93 8.85 0.86
CA GLU A 14 -0.75 8.71 1.73
C GLU A 14 0.57 8.87 0.95
N LEU A 15 0.71 8.16 -0.18
CA LEU A 15 1.95 8.11 -0.95
C LEU A 15 1.99 9.10 -2.11
N GLY A 16 0.84 9.59 -2.58
CA GLY A 16 0.78 10.54 -3.71
C GLY A 16 1.37 11.92 -3.40
N GLN A 17 1.49 12.27 -2.12
CA GLN A 17 2.13 13.52 -1.68
C GLN A 17 3.65 13.41 -1.57
N ILE A 18 4.20 12.20 -1.61
CA ILE A 18 5.63 11.94 -1.48
C ILE A 18 6.21 11.85 -2.89
N HIS A 19 7.27 12.63 -3.15
CA HIS A 19 8.01 12.49 -4.40
C HIS A 19 8.63 11.10 -4.51
N LEU A 20 8.50 10.46 -5.68
CA LEU A 20 9.06 9.13 -5.97
C LEU A 20 10.53 8.97 -5.60
N ASP A 21 11.34 10.02 -5.76
CA ASP A 21 12.77 10.04 -5.41
C ASP A 21 13.05 10.05 -3.90
N LYS A 22 12.10 10.54 -3.10
CA LYS A 22 12.18 10.57 -1.63
C LYS A 22 11.48 9.39 -0.97
N LEU A 23 10.72 8.61 -1.73
CA LEU A 23 10.00 7.47 -1.21
C LEU A 23 11.01 6.43 -0.72
N THR A 24 10.83 5.95 0.51
CA THR A 24 11.67 4.90 1.09
C THR A 24 10.88 3.63 1.35
N THR A 25 11.61 2.53 1.56
CA THR A 25 11.01 1.26 1.99
C THR A 25 10.31 1.39 3.36
N ALA A 26 10.79 2.28 4.23
CA ALA A 26 10.19 2.56 5.53
C ALA A 26 8.83 3.26 5.38
N ASP A 27 8.71 4.23 4.48
CA ASP A 27 7.44 4.93 4.22
C ASP A 27 6.36 3.96 3.72
N ILE A 28 6.74 3.06 2.81
CA ILE A 28 5.83 2.02 2.30
C ILE A 28 5.43 1.04 3.41
N GLN A 29 6.38 0.69 4.30
CA GLN A 29 6.10 -0.18 5.44
C GLN A 29 5.16 0.48 6.44
N GLU A 30 5.37 1.76 6.75
CA GLU A 30 4.53 2.56 7.63
C GLU A 30 3.12 2.72 7.05
N PHE A 31 3.01 2.92 5.74
CA PHE A 31 1.75 2.88 5.02
C PHE A 31 0.99 1.55 5.21
N TYR A 32 1.66 0.40 5.13
CA TYR A 32 0.98 -0.88 5.42
C TYR A 32 0.54 -1.01 6.87
N VAL A 33 1.30 -0.45 7.81
CA VAL A 33 0.92 -0.41 9.23
C VAL A 33 -0.28 0.51 9.44
N SER A 34 -0.32 1.68 8.79
CA SER A 34 -1.45 2.61 8.88
C SER A 34 -2.72 1.99 8.30
N LEU A 35 -2.63 1.30 7.15
CA LEU A 35 -3.74 0.55 6.58
C LEU A 35 -4.27 -0.56 7.49
N LYS A 36 -3.37 -1.24 8.19
CA LYS A 36 -3.74 -2.31 9.14
C LYS A 36 -4.35 -1.77 10.44
N LYS A 37 -3.94 -0.57 10.87
CA LYS A 37 -4.48 0.08 12.08
C LYS A 37 -5.81 0.78 11.83
N GLY A 38 -5.93 1.53 10.74
CA GLY A 38 -7.06 2.44 10.51
C GLY A 38 -7.47 2.62 9.05
N GLY A 39 -7.06 1.74 8.14
CA GLY A 39 -7.35 1.89 6.71
C GLY A 39 -8.82 1.67 6.33
N ARG A 40 -9.68 1.21 7.24
CA ARG A 40 -11.09 0.94 6.90
C ARG A 40 -11.91 2.23 7.00
N LEU A 41 -12.30 2.77 5.85
CA LEU A 41 -13.10 4.00 5.75
C LEU A 41 -14.61 3.80 5.93
N ILE A 42 -15.11 2.56 5.95
CA ILE A 42 -16.55 2.24 5.95
C ILE A 42 -16.83 1.05 6.87
N ARG A 43 -17.90 1.10 7.65
CA ARG A 43 -18.33 0.03 8.58
C ARG A 43 -17.26 -0.34 9.62
N THR A 44 -16.53 0.65 10.10
CA THR A 44 -15.56 0.52 11.21
C THR A 44 -16.21 -0.06 12.47
N GLU A 45 -17.44 0.33 12.76
CA GLU A 45 -18.20 -0.14 13.94
C GLU A 45 -18.53 -1.65 13.89
N LEU A 46 -18.67 -2.24 12.69
CA LEU A 46 -19.07 -3.64 12.52
C LEU A 46 -17.88 -4.60 12.43
N TYR A 47 -16.75 -4.16 11.90
CA TYR A 47 -15.64 -5.03 11.53
C TYR A 47 -14.27 -4.58 12.09
N GLY A 48 -14.23 -3.46 12.81
CA GLY A 48 -13.01 -2.81 13.31
C GLY A 48 -12.39 -1.81 12.31
N GLU A 49 -11.43 -1.02 12.77
CA GLU A 49 -10.82 0.10 12.01
C GLU A 49 -9.77 -0.36 10.98
N GLY A 50 -9.22 -1.58 11.14
CA GLY A 50 -8.16 -2.11 10.29
C GLY A 50 -8.63 -2.78 9.00
N LEU A 51 -7.85 -2.66 7.93
CA LEU A 51 -8.05 -3.46 6.72
C LEU A 51 -7.61 -4.92 6.93
N LEU A 52 -8.28 -5.84 6.25
CA LEU A 52 -7.89 -7.25 6.20
C LEU A 52 -6.51 -7.43 5.57
N ASP A 53 -5.74 -8.40 6.05
CA ASP A 53 -4.40 -8.73 5.55
C ASP A 53 -4.42 -9.06 4.03
N GLN A 54 -5.51 -9.68 3.54
CA GLN A 54 -5.73 -9.91 2.10
C GLN A 54 -5.90 -8.60 1.30
N THR A 55 -6.56 -7.59 1.87
CA THR A 55 -6.73 -6.29 1.22
C THR A 55 -5.40 -5.54 1.14
N VAL A 56 -4.62 -5.56 2.23
CA VAL A 56 -3.28 -4.95 2.27
C VAL A 56 -2.36 -5.61 1.23
N ARG A 57 -2.39 -6.94 1.10
CA ARG A 57 -1.66 -7.66 0.04
C ARG A 57 -2.10 -7.22 -1.36
N GLY A 58 -3.41 -7.07 -1.59
CA GLY A 58 -3.91 -6.56 -2.86
C GLY A 58 -3.40 -5.15 -3.16
N ILE A 59 -3.37 -4.26 -2.17
CA ILE A 59 -2.81 -2.90 -2.32
C ILE A 59 -1.31 -2.96 -2.63
N HIS A 60 -0.56 -3.84 -1.95
CA HIS A 60 0.86 -4.04 -2.23
C HIS A 60 1.11 -4.48 -3.66
N THR A 61 0.37 -5.45 -4.20
CA THR A 61 0.56 -5.90 -5.59
C THR A 61 0.40 -4.75 -6.60
N ILE A 62 -0.56 -3.85 -6.35
CA ILE A 62 -0.79 -2.67 -7.20
C ILE A 62 0.39 -1.70 -7.09
N LEU A 63 0.82 -1.40 -5.85
CA LEU A 63 1.94 -0.50 -5.60
C LEU A 63 3.25 -1.05 -6.19
N HIS A 64 3.48 -2.35 -6.03
CA HIS A 64 4.65 -3.04 -6.56
C HIS A 64 4.71 -2.93 -8.08
N ALA A 65 3.61 -3.21 -8.78
CA ALA A 65 3.54 -3.07 -10.23
C ALA A 65 3.73 -1.61 -10.70
N ALA A 66 3.22 -0.64 -9.95
CA ALA A 66 3.43 0.78 -10.27
C ALA A 66 4.90 1.19 -10.09
N LEU A 67 5.56 0.71 -9.04
CA LEU A 67 6.99 0.96 -8.79
C LEU A 67 7.88 0.23 -9.78
N ASP A 68 7.54 -0.99 -10.21
CA ASP A 68 8.24 -1.69 -11.30
C ASP A 68 8.18 -0.86 -12.58
N LYS A 69 7.02 -0.27 -12.89
CA LYS A 69 6.90 0.60 -14.04
C LYS A 69 7.78 1.85 -13.92
N ALA A 70 7.88 2.43 -12.72
CA ALA A 70 8.78 3.55 -12.45
C ALA A 70 10.27 3.15 -12.60
N VAL A 71 10.64 1.90 -12.29
CA VAL A 71 11.99 1.36 -12.55
C VAL A 71 12.23 1.22 -14.05
N GLU A 72 11.28 0.66 -14.81
CA GLU A 72 11.37 0.55 -16.28
C GLU A 72 11.55 1.91 -16.96
N GLU A 73 10.82 2.92 -16.47
CA GLU A 73 10.90 4.31 -16.95
C GLU A 73 12.13 5.07 -16.41
N LYS A 74 12.97 4.40 -15.61
CA LYS A 74 14.20 4.95 -14.99
C LYS A 74 13.94 6.17 -14.08
N LEU A 75 12.74 6.26 -13.51
CA LEU A 75 12.39 7.26 -12.50
C LEU A 75 13.02 6.91 -11.14
N ILE A 76 13.16 5.61 -10.86
CA ILE A 76 13.80 5.08 -9.65
C ILE A 76 14.77 3.97 -10.00
N PHE A 77 15.83 3.79 -9.19
CA PHE A 77 16.89 2.83 -9.47
C PHE A 77 16.50 1.37 -9.17
N ARG A 78 15.59 1.16 -8.22
CA ARG A 78 15.14 -0.17 -7.78
C ARG A 78 13.72 -0.10 -7.24
N ASN A 79 13.01 -1.21 -7.26
CA ASN A 79 11.70 -1.29 -6.63
C ASN A 79 11.86 -1.28 -5.10
N LEU A 80 11.34 -0.24 -4.46
CA LEU A 80 11.41 -0.05 -3.01
C LEU A 80 10.48 -1.00 -2.26
N SER A 81 9.43 -1.51 -2.92
CA SER A 81 8.48 -2.41 -2.28
C SER A 81 9.01 -3.83 -2.08
N ASP A 82 10.11 -4.22 -2.74
CA ASP A 82 10.77 -5.52 -2.55
C ASP A 82 11.26 -5.74 -1.12
N GLY A 83 11.68 -4.66 -0.46
CA GLY A 83 12.15 -4.72 0.92
C GLY A 83 11.04 -4.77 1.97
N CYS A 84 9.77 -4.67 1.57
CA CYS A 84 8.66 -4.53 2.50
C CYS A 84 8.19 -5.87 3.04
N LYS A 85 7.93 -5.91 4.36
CA LYS A 85 7.36 -7.07 5.05
C LYS A 85 5.84 -6.99 5.00
N LEU A 86 5.24 -7.90 4.24
CA LEU A 86 3.79 -8.04 4.14
C LEU A 86 3.21 -8.83 5.31
N PRO A 87 1.97 -8.53 5.72
CA PRO A 87 1.25 -9.34 6.69
C PRO A 87 1.02 -10.77 6.16
N SER A 88 0.98 -11.75 7.08
CA SER A 88 0.81 -13.16 6.74
C SER A 88 -0.49 -13.40 5.95
N ALA A 89 -0.44 -14.29 4.96
CA ALA A 89 -1.62 -14.66 4.17
C ALA A 89 -2.63 -15.51 4.94
N LYS A 90 -2.26 -16.00 6.13
CA LYS A 90 -3.13 -16.87 6.93
C LYS A 90 -4.27 -16.05 7.54
N PRO A 91 -5.53 -16.47 7.38
CA PRO A 91 -6.61 -15.91 8.17
C PRO A 91 -6.31 -16.16 9.65
N ARG A 92 -6.45 -15.12 10.47
CA ARG A 92 -6.47 -15.26 11.94
C ARG A 92 -7.76 -15.95 12.36
#